data_AF-A0A8U0QGX5-F1
#
_entry.id   AF-A0A8U0QGX5-F1
#
_cell.length_a   1.000
_cell.length_b   1.000
_cell.length_c   1.000
_cell.angle_alpha   90.00
_cell.angle_beta   90.00
_cell.angle_gamma   90.00
#
_symmetry.space_group_name_H-M   'P 1'
#
loop_
_entity.id
_entity.type
_entity.pdbx_description
1 polymer ?
#
loop_
_entity_poly.entity_id
_entity_poly.type
_entity_poly.pdbx_seq_one_letter_code
_entity_poly.pdbx_strand_id
1 'polypeptide(L)'
;MDIEDDTTVFTTLKSFKSFISLPDTSRNQGEPAPVQSHVLQNQYLQRLQLLEAAEKVQSKTQLIQMDQEKRQMEISHKRARIELEKNATLSARDFEREVDRNQDLLGRIRRLEEREAESSQSLSEKAEANRALRRTLESLNRRVEERDELLNTSNQTVSGLKDEIRDLKQQVQTRDNTISNQTLENQGLQEQVELQHRKYQEVSQRCQALQSASSTCSDHELKIKELERKLALQEQDVVIVKNMRSEVARVPDMDKELRQLREENVYLRETRENVILLKEETEGLRRKVERMEKMKEEMVNVELEKEKLSQKLQAWENLGQSTGLNIRTPEDLSREVIQIQQREIAVKQHNYTLTSSCRSVERSKTDLQGELLSLRSKALEEQKKRETQESLVRRLQKRVLLLTKERDGMRAILESYDSELSSSDYTPQLNRRLREAEDILTKTQNHNTEMEVLLTKAQEEAGALKLQVQTMELELEVMKKQQDSVAEGNPLATNEEVNTLR
;
A
#
# COMPACT_ATOMS: atom_id res chain seq x y z
N MET A 1 82.47 30.17 -65.31
CA MET A 1 82.61 31.14 -66.42
C MET A 1 83.85 31.96 -66.09
N ASP A 2 85.07 31.48 -66.35
CA ASP A 2 85.66 31.11 -67.67
C ASP A 2 85.60 32.35 -68.57
N ILE A 3 86.67 32.98 -69.05
CA ILE A 3 87.94 32.57 -69.69
C ILE A 3 88.88 33.80 -69.61
N GLU A 4 90.12 33.76 -69.10
CA GLU A 4 91.41 33.34 -69.70
C GLU A 4 91.88 34.07 -71.00
N ASP A 5 93.20 34.21 -71.13
CA ASP A 5 94.04 34.50 -72.31
C ASP A 5 94.50 35.94 -72.65
N ASP A 6 95.65 36.30 -72.05
CA ASP A 6 96.95 36.59 -72.68
C ASP A 6 97.07 37.05 -74.14
N THR A 7 97.87 38.11 -74.38
CA THR A 7 98.86 38.12 -75.50
C THR A 7 100.02 39.14 -75.31
N THR A 8 101.25 38.61 -75.16
CA THR A 8 102.59 39.09 -75.65
C THR A 8 103.15 40.45 -75.15
N VAL A 9 104.27 40.61 -74.42
CA VAL A 9 105.65 40.03 -74.36
C VAL A 9 106.58 40.35 -75.56
N PHE A 10 107.78 40.89 -75.23
CA PHE A 10 109.05 41.06 -75.99
C PHE A 10 109.20 42.32 -76.89
N THR A 11 110.22 43.18 -76.76
CA THR A 11 111.66 42.89 -76.92
C THR A 11 112.59 44.03 -76.40
N THR A 12 113.75 43.62 -75.91
CA THR A 12 114.92 44.37 -75.42
C THR A 12 115.88 44.87 -76.52
N LEU A 13 116.68 45.90 -76.17
CA LEU A 13 118.12 46.11 -76.48
C LEU A 13 118.79 45.16 -77.52
N LYS A 14 119.25 45.72 -78.66
CA LYS A 14 120.61 45.60 -79.25
C LYS A 14 120.61 46.07 -80.71
N SER A 15 121.59 46.91 -81.09
CA SER A 15 122.57 46.51 -82.11
C SER A 15 123.76 47.49 -82.18
N PHE A 16 124.96 46.89 -82.22
CA PHE A 16 126.21 47.47 -82.69
C PHE A 16 126.80 46.42 -83.65
N LYS A 17 127.05 46.82 -84.90
CA LYS A 17 127.91 46.21 -85.96
C LYS A 17 127.60 47.01 -87.24
N SER A 18 128.50 47.52 -88.07
CA SER A 18 129.88 47.19 -88.46
C SER A 18 130.32 48.31 -89.44
N PHE A 19 131.57 48.77 -89.55
CA PHE A 19 132.65 48.15 -90.33
C PHE A 19 133.95 48.99 -90.25
N ILE A 20 135.08 48.28 -90.32
CA ILE A 20 136.46 48.75 -90.56
C ILE A 20 136.72 48.71 -92.07
N SER A 21 137.44 49.70 -92.63
CA SER A 21 138.42 49.47 -93.71
C SER A 21 139.40 50.64 -93.86
N LEU A 22 140.67 50.32 -93.60
CA LEU A 22 141.91 51.00 -94.05
C LEU A 22 142.02 50.93 -95.60
N PRO A 23 142.89 51.72 -96.29
CA PRO A 23 144.33 51.41 -96.32
C PRO A 23 145.28 52.63 -96.47
N ASP A 24 146.54 52.29 -96.72
CA ASP A 24 147.79 52.89 -96.28
C ASP A 24 148.61 53.52 -97.44
N THR A 25 149.58 54.38 -97.06
CA THR A 25 150.88 54.73 -97.69
C THR A 25 151.08 55.43 -99.08
N SER A 26 151.75 56.60 -98.98
CA SER A 26 153.03 57.02 -99.65
C SER A 26 153.13 57.50 -101.11
N ARG A 27 153.78 58.66 -101.34
CA ARG A 27 154.95 58.82 -102.26
C ARG A 27 155.64 60.20 -102.14
N ASN A 28 156.96 60.19 -101.93
CA ASN A 28 157.91 61.31 -102.05
C ASN A 28 158.37 61.54 -103.52
N GLN A 29 158.92 62.72 -103.84
CA GLN A 29 160.02 62.91 -104.81
C GLN A 29 161.03 63.97 -104.30
N GLY A 30 162.34 63.64 -104.33
CA GLY A 30 163.52 64.53 -104.08
C GLY A 30 163.83 65.44 -105.28
N GLU A 31 164.91 66.23 -105.37
CA GLU A 31 166.35 66.09 -104.99
C GLU A 31 167.12 67.43 -105.35
N PRO A 32 168.48 67.63 -105.38
CA PRO A 32 169.37 68.08 -104.28
C PRO A 32 170.35 69.29 -104.53
N ALA A 33 171.05 69.71 -103.43
CA ALA A 33 172.38 70.40 -103.28
C ALA A 33 172.55 71.94 -103.53
N PRO A 34 173.61 72.62 -103.02
CA PRO A 34 174.11 72.71 -101.63
C PRO A 34 174.43 74.16 -101.15
N VAL A 35 174.68 74.32 -99.83
CA VAL A 35 175.46 75.40 -99.14
C VAL A 35 174.77 76.73 -98.73
N GLN A 36 174.89 77.05 -97.43
CA GLN A 36 174.89 78.36 -96.72
C GLN A 36 173.58 79.05 -96.24
N SER A 37 173.39 79.03 -94.89
CA SER A 37 173.06 80.12 -93.94
C SER A 37 171.78 81.00 -94.03
N HIS A 38 170.90 80.89 -92.99
CA HIS A 38 170.20 81.99 -92.26
C HIS A 38 168.71 82.48 -92.45
N VAL A 39 167.65 81.66 -92.78
CA VAL A 39 166.24 82.20 -92.94
C VAL A 39 165.04 81.46 -92.23
N LEU A 40 165.20 80.42 -91.39
CA LEU A 40 164.06 79.58 -90.93
C LEU A 40 163.17 80.11 -89.76
N GLN A 41 163.47 81.23 -89.10
CA GLN A 41 162.82 81.61 -87.83
C GLN A 41 161.49 82.39 -87.97
N ASN A 42 161.25 83.10 -89.09
CA ASN A 42 160.11 84.02 -89.20
C ASN A 42 158.77 83.37 -89.62
N GLN A 43 158.75 82.18 -90.23
CA GLN A 43 157.49 81.55 -90.69
C GLN A 43 156.67 80.87 -89.58
N TYR A 44 157.28 80.52 -88.44
CA TYR A 44 156.58 79.78 -87.38
C TYR A 44 155.62 80.67 -86.55
N LEU A 45 155.99 81.94 -86.32
CA LEU A 45 155.22 82.86 -85.47
C LEU A 45 153.85 83.22 -86.06
N GLN A 46 153.77 83.37 -87.38
CA GLN A 46 152.55 83.80 -88.07
C GLN A 46 151.44 82.72 -88.03
N ARG A 47 151.82 81.44 -87.96
CA ARG A 47 150.87 80.31 -87.96
C ARG A 47 150.17 80.12 -86.61
N LEU A 48 150.81 80.50 -85.50
CA LEU A 48 150.27 80.38 -84.15
C LEU A 48 149.14 81.39 -83.88
N GLN A 49 149.30 82.64 -84.34
CA GLN A 49 148.30 83.70 -84.15
C GLN A 49 146.95 83.41 -84.84
N LEU A 50 146.98 82.75 -86.00
CA LEU A 50 145.76 82.36 -86.72
C LEU A 50 144.97 81.27 -85.98
N LEU A 51 145.65 80.35 -85.30
CA LEU A 51 145.01 79.30 -84.51
C LEU A 51 144.32 79.88 -83.26
N GLU A 52 144.97 80.78 -82.53
CA GLU A 52 144.36 81.45 -81.37
C GLU A 52 143.12 82.29 -81.75
N ALA A 53 143.13 82.90 -82.93
CA ALA A 53 141.97 83.65 -83.43
C ALA A 53 140.77 82.72 -83.76
N ALA A 54 141.04 81.54 -84.33
CA ALA A 54 140.01 80.55 -84.62
C ALA A 54 139.37 79.97 -83.35
N GLU A 55 140.18 79.73 -82.30
CA GLU A 55 139.72 79.21 -81.01
C GLU A 55 138.80 80.21 -80.27
N LYS A 56 139.10 81.52 -80.37
CA LYS A 56 138.23 82.59 -79.85
C LYS A 56 136.88 82.69 -80.57
N VAL A 57 136.82 82.39 -81.87
CA VAL A 57 135.56 82.38 -82.62
C VAL A 57 134.73 81.15 -82.28
N GLN A 58 135.36 79.97 -82.19
CA GLN A 58 134.67 78.74 -81.78
C GLN A 58 134.07 78.85 -80.38
N SER A 59 134.82 79.34 -79.40
CA SER A 59 134.31 79.53 -78.03
C SER A 59 133.15 80.53 -77.96
N LYS A 60 133.20 81.62 -78.73
CA LYS A 60 132.10 82.59 -78.79
C LYS A 60 130.84 82.01 -79.45
N THR A 61 130.98 81.21 -80.51
CA THR A 61 129.85 80.53 -81.15
C THR A 61 129.22 79.48 -80.22
N GLN A 62 130.03 78.69 -79.51
CA GLN A 62 129.53 77.75 -78.50
C GLN A 62 128.73 78.47 -77.40
N LEU A 63 129.20 79.64 -76.95
CA LEU A 63 128.53 80.39 -75.90
C LEU A 63 127.16 80.93 -76.36
N ILE A 64 127.03 81.35 -77.63
CA ILE A 64 125.74 81.78 -78.20
C ILE A 64 124.79 80.60 -78.37
N GLN A 65 125.28 79.44 -78.81
CA GLN A 65 124.46 78.22 -78.90
C GLN A 65 123.92 77.81 -77.54
N MET A 66 124.77 77.78 -76.51
CA MET A 66 124.35 77.49 -75.14
C MET A 66 123.31 78.49 -74.62
N ASP A 67 123.44 79.79 -74.96
CA ASP A 67 122.47 80.81 -74.52
C ASP A 67 121.13 80.71 -75.28
N GLN A 68 121.15 80.30 -76.56
CA GLN A 68 119.94 79.98 -77.33
C GLN A 68 119.23 78.74 -76.80
N GLU A 69 119.96 77.67 -76.49
CA GLU A 69 119.43 76.45 -75.88
C GLU A 69 118.84 76.75 -74.49
N LYS A 70 119.54 77.55 -73.67
CA LYS A 70 119.02 78.00 -72.37
C LYS A 70 117.70 78.75 -72.53
N ARG A 71 117.60 79.70 -73.46
CA ARG A 71 116.34 80.43 -73.71
C ARG A 71 115.24 79.52 -74.24
N GLN A 72 115.55 78.56 -75.12
CA GLN A 72 114.59 77.56 -75.58
C GLN A 72 114.11 76.67 -74.43
N MET A 73 115.02 76.21 -73.57
CA MET A 73 114.70 75.43 -72.37
C MET A 73 113.87 76.25 -71.38
N GLU A 74 114.16 77.53 -71.16
CA GLU A 74 113.35 78.40 -70.30
C GLU A 74 111.92 78.58 -70.87
N ILE A 75 111.79 78.74 -72.19
CA ILE A 75 110.47 78.82 -72.84
C ILE A 75 109.74 77.48 -72.75
N SER A 76 110.43 76.36 -72.94
CA SER A 76 109.83 75.02 -72.82
C SER A 76 109.39 74.75 -71.37
N HIS A 77 110.19 75.11 -70.38
CA HIS A 77 109.84 74.96 -68.96
C HIS A 77 108.66 75.82 -68.55
N LYS A 78 108.57 77.06 -69.07
CA LYS A 78 107.40 77.92 -68.88
C LYS A 78 106.15 77.31 -69.51
N ARG A 79 106.25 76.77 -70.74
CA ARG A 79 105.13 76.07 -71.41
C ARG A 79 104.69 74.83 -70.64
N ALA A 80 105.63 73.97 -70.26
CA ALA A 80 105.34 72.77 -69.47
C ALA A 80 104.70 73.11 -68.12
N ARG A 81 105.14 74.18 -67.47
CA ARG A 81 104.52 74.66 -66.22
C ARG A 81 103.10 75.14 -66.45
N ILE A 82 102.86 75.94 -67.48
CA ILE A 82 101.51 76.41 -67.82
C ILE A 82 100.60 75.22 -68.20
N GLU A 83 101.10 74.25 -68.95
CA GLU A 83 100.36 73.04 -69.30
C GLU A 83 100.06 72.16 -68.07
N LEU A 84 101.01 72.01 -67.15
CA LEU A 84 100.78 71.32 -65.88
C LEU A 84 99.78 72.06 -64.99
N GLU A 85 99.88 73.39 -64.87
CA GLU A 85 98.91 74.22 -64.13
C GLU A 85 97.52 74.14 -64.80
N LYS A 86 97.45 74.15 -66.13
CA LYS A 86 96.20 73.98 -66.88
C LYS A 86 95.60 72.57 -66.67
N ASN A 87 96.42 71.52 -66.72
CA ASN A 87 95.97 70.16 -66.49
C ASN A 87 95.54 69.93 -65.04
N ALA A 88 96.26 70.50 -64.07
CA ALA A 88 95.90 70.47 -62.66
C ALA A 88 94.59 71.22 -62.39
N THR A 89 94.40 72.39 -63.01
CA THR A 89 93.15 73.16 -62.87
C THR A 89 91.96 72.49 -63.56
N LEU A 90 92.15 71.84 -64.72
CA LEU A 90 91.14 71.01 -65.35
C LEU A 90 90.79 69.79 -64.50
N SER A 91 91.81 69.06 -64.01
CA SER A 91 91.62 67.90 -63.14
C SER A 91 90.94 68.27 -61.82
N ALA A 92 91.25 69.43 -61.23
CA ALA A 92 90.59 69.92 -60.02
C ALA A 92 89.10 70.23 -60.29
N ARG A 93 88.79 70.88 -61.42
CA ARG A 93 87.39 71.14 -61.82
C ARG A 93 86.61 69.86 -62.10
N ASP A 94 87.24 68.86 -62.71
CA ASP A 94 86.59 67.58 -62.96
C ASP A 94 86.38 66.81 -61.65
N PHE A 95 87.32 66.88 -60.71
CA PHE A 95 87.15 66.31 -59.37
C PHE A 95 86.04 67.03 -58.58
N GLU A 96 85.96 68.36 -58.60
CA GLU A 96 84.86 69.13 -58.00
C GLU A 96 83.51 68.71 -58.56
N ARG A 97 83.39 68.57 -59.89
CA ARG A 97 82.15 68.07 -60.52
C ARG A 97 81.79 66.65 -60.08
N GLU A 98 82.77 65.76 -59.95
CA GLU A 98 82.53 64.41 -59.44
C GLU A 98 82.14 64.42 -57.95
N VAL A 99 82.71 65.31 -57.16
CA VAL A 99 82.30 65.51 -55.76
C VAL A 99 80.86 66.01 -55.71
N ASP A 100 80.48 67.02 -56.51
CA ASP A 100 79.11 67.52 -56.60
C ASP A 100 78.14 66.42 -57.05
N ARG A 101 78.50 65.65 -58.09
CA ARG A 101 77.72 64.48 -58.54
C ARG A 101 77.58 63.43 -57.44
N ASN A 102 78.65 63.13 -56.71
CA ASN A 102 78.60 62.18 -55.60
C ASN A 102 77.77 62.71 -54.43
N GLN A 103 77.83 64.00 -54.11
CA GLN A 103 76.96 64.62 -53.11
C GLN A 103 75.49 64.56 -53.52
N ASP A 104 75.18 64.82 -54.79
CA ASP A 104 73.83 64.68 -55.34
C ASP A 104 73.34 63.22 -55.28
N LEU A 105 74.20 62.26 -55.63
CA LEU A 105 73.89 60.83 -55.54
C LEU A 105 73.67 60.39 -54.10
N LEU A 106 74.53 60.80 -53.15
CA LEU A 106 74.34 60.55 -51.72
C LEU A 106 73.05 61.17 -51.20
N GLY A 107 72.73 62.40 -51.63
CA GLY A 107 71.47 63.05 -51.30
C GLY A 107 70.24 62.35 -51.90
N ARG A 108 70.38 61.70 -53.05
CA ARG A 108 69.33 60.83 -53.62
C ARG A 108 69.21 59.52 -52.86
N ILE A 109 70.33 58.88 -52.51
CA ILE A 109 70.35 57.65 -51.71
C ILE A 109 69.70 57.89 -50.35
N ARG A 110 70.08 58.94 -49.62
CA ARG A 110 69.44 59.29 -48.34
C ARG A 110 67.94 59.50 -48.46
N ARG A 111 67.49 60.22 -49.49
CA ARG A 111 66.05 60.39 -49.75
C ARG A 111 65.34 59.07 -50.08
N LEU A 112 66.02 58.13 -50.72
CA LEU A 112 65.47 56.80 -50.97
C LEU A 112 65.44 55.95 -49.70
N GLU A 113 66.49 56.00 -48.87
CA GLU A 113 66.56 55.33 -47.56
C GLU A 113 65.49 55.87 -46.60
N GLU A 114 65.30 57.19 -46.54
CA GLU A 114 64.25 57.84 -45.76
C GLU A 114 62.86 57.38 -46.25
N ARG A 115 62.62 57.37 -47.57
CA ARG A 115 61.34 56.88 -48.13
C ARG A 115 61.13 55.39 -47.89
N GLU A 116 62.19 54.58 -47.95
CA GLU A 116 62.15 53.15 -47.64
C GLU A 116 61.83 52.94 -46.16
N ALA A 117 62.49 53.67 -45.26
CA ALA A 117 62.23 53.63 -43.83
C ALA A 117 60.80 54.08 -43.49
N GLU A 118 60.32 55.18 -44.07
CA GLU A 118 58.93 55.64 -43.94
C GLU A 118 57.93 54.60 -44.45
N SER A 119 58.21 53.97 -45.60
CA SER A 119 57.34 52.92 -46.15
C SER A 119 57.35 51.65 -45.30
N SER A 120 58.51 51.26 -44.77
CA SER A 120 58.70 50.12 -43.87
C SER A 120 57.99 50.35 -42.54
N GLN A 121 58.12 51.56 -41.98
CA GLN A 121 57.39 51.96 -40.78
C GLN A 121 55.87 51.94 -41.03
N SER A 122 55.40 52.52 -42.13
CA SER A 122 53.96 52.50 -42.49
C SER A 122 53.45 51.06 -42.69
N LEU A 123 54.23 50.16 -43.29
CA LEU A 123 53.89 48.75 -43.42
C LEU A 123 53.87 48.03 -42.07
N SER A 124 54.83 48.32 -41.18
CA SER A 124 54.86 47.76 -39.83
C SER A 124 53.65 48.21 -39.00
N GLU A 125 53.31 49.50 -39.02
CA GLU A 125 52.13 50.05 -38.36
C GLU A 125 50.84 49.41 -38.90
N LYS A 126 50.72 49.25 -40.23
CA LYS A 126 49.59 48.54 -40.84
C LYS A 126 49.54 47.05 -40.44
N ALA A 127 50.68 46.39 -40.34
CA ALA A 127 50.76 44.99 -39.91
C ALA A 127 50.35 44.84 -38.44
N GLU A 128 50.79 45.74 -37.56
CA GLU A 128 50.38 45.77 -36.16
C GLU A 128 48.89 46.08 -35.99
N ALA A 129 48.36 47.05 -36.74
CA ALA A 129 46.93 47.33 -36.78
C ALA A 129 46.12 46.12 -37.26
N ASN A 130 46.59 45.41 -38.30
CA ASN A 130 45.94 44.17 -38.77
C ASN A 130 45.98 43.06 -37.71
N ARG A 131 47.13 42.87 -37.03
CA ARG A 131 47.24 41.91 -35.91
C ARG A 131 46.30 42.28 -34.76
N ALA A 132 46.18 43.56 -34.42
CA ALA A 132 45.25 44.01 -33.39
C ALA A 132 43.78 43.74 -33.80
N LEU A 133 43.41 44.06 -35.04
CA LEU A 133 42.08 43.77 -35.58
C LEU A 133 41.77 42.27 -35.58
N ARG A 134 42.72 41.41 -35.97
CA ARG A 134 42.56 39.95 -35.89
C ARG A 134 42.29 39.47 -34.47
N ARG A 135 43.08 39.95 -33.49
CA ARG A 135 42.86 39.62 -32.07
C ARG A 135 41.48 40.07 -31.58
N THR A 136 41.00 41.25 -32.01
CA THR A 136 39.65 41.71 -31.68
C THR A 136 38.55 40.89 -32.35
N LEU A 137 38.75 40.44 -33.59
CA LEU A 137 37.80 39.56 -34.28
C LEU A 137 37.76 38.18 -33.62
N GLU A 138 38.90 37.61 -33.26
CA GLU A 138 38.98 36.34 -32.53
C GLU A 138 38.29 36.43 -31.16
N SER A 139 38.47 37.53 -30.42
CA SER A 139 37.81 37.71 -29.13
C SER A 139 36.29 37.90 -29.27
N LEU A 140 35.84 38.61 -30.31
CA LEU A 140 34.42 38.75 -30.62
C LEU A 140 33.81 37.42 -31.06
N ASN A 141 34.50 36.64 -31.89
CA ASN A 141 34.03 35.32 -32.30
C ASN A 141 33.89 34.37 -31.11
N ARG A 142 34.89 34.31 -30.22
CA ARG A 142 34.78 33.51 -28.97
C ARG A 142 33.58 33.94 -28.13
N ARG A 143 33.34 35.24 -28.00
CA ARG A 143 32.15 35.75 -27.27
C ARG A 143 30.84 35.33 -27.94
N VAL A 144 30.79 35.29 -29.28
CA VAL A 144 29.60 34.81 -30.01
C VAL A 144 29.40 33.32 -29.77
N GLU A 145 30.46 32.51 -29.87
CA GLU A 145 30.41 31.06 -29.60
C GLU A 145 29.93 30.79 -28.16
N GLU A 146 30.48 31.48 -27.15
CA GLU A 146 30.02 31.38 -25.76
C GLU A 146 28.54 31.78 -25.60
N ARG A 147 28.07 32.79 -26.33
CA ARG A 147 26.64 33.17 -26.31
C ARG A 147 25.78 32.11 -26.98
N ASP A 148 26.23 31.51 -28.08
CA ASP A 148 25.51 30.45 -28.78
C ASP A 148 25.42 29.18 -27.93
N GLU A 149 26.49 28.81 -27.22
CA GLU A 149 26.47 27.71 -26.26
C GLU A 149 25.49 27.97 -25.09
N LEU A 150 25.51 29.18 -24.52
CA LEU A 150 24.56 29.58 -23.48
C LEU A 150 23.12 29.61 -24.00
N LEU A 151 22.91 30.04 -25.24
CA LEU A 151 21.59 30.02 -25.87
C LEU A 151 21.11 28.59 -26.09
N ASN A 152 21.99 27.69 -26.54
CA ASN A 152 21.67 26.28 -26.75
C ASN A 152 21.32 25.57 -25.44
N THR A 153 22.09 25.79 -24.37
CA THR A 153 21.78 25.24 -23.05
C THR A 153 20.45 25.79 -22.51
N SER A 154 20.19 27.09 -22.67
CA SER A 154 18.89 27.70 -22.33
C SER A 154 17.73 27.11 -23.16
N ASN A 155 17.93 26.88 -24.46
CA ASN A 155 16.91 26.26 -25.31
C ASN A 155 16.63 24.81 -24.90
N GLN A 156 17.65 24.05 -24.49
CA GLN A 156 17.49 22.70 -23.95
C GLN A 156 16.70 22.70 -22.64
N THR A 157 17.00 23.61 -21.71
CA THR A 157 16.23 23.72 -20.45
C THR A 157 14.79 24.14 -20.72
N VAL A 158 14.56 25.09 -21.64
CA VAL A 158 13.20 25.47 -22.07
C VAL A 158 12.47 24.30 -22.72
N SER A 159 13.15 23.46 -23.50
CA SER A 159 12.54 22.25 -24.06
C SER A 159 12.14 21.27 -22.95
N GLY A 160 13.04 21.01 -22.00
CA GLY A 160 12.75 20.14 -20.85
C GLY A 160 11.56 20.64 -20.03
N LEU A 161 11.52 21.94 -19.73
CA LEU A 161 10.38 22.55 -19.02
C LEU A 161 9.08 22.46 -19.83
N LYS A 162 9.12 22.58 -21.15
CA LYS A 162 7.92 22.40 -22.00
C LYS A 162 7.39 20.97 -21.96
N ASP A 163 8.28 19.99 -21.91
CA ASP A 163 7.92 18.58 -21.79
C ASP A 163 7.35 18.27 -20.40
N GLU A 164 7.97 18.77 -19.33
CA GLU A 164 7.42 18.70 -17.97
C GLU A 164 6.03 19.34 -17.86
N ILE A 165 5.82 20.50 -18.50
CA ILE A 165 4.50 21.15 -18.55
C ILE A 165 3.48 20.27 -19.28
N ARG A 166 3.88 19.56 -20.35
CA ARG A 166 2.99 18.65 -21.07
C ARG A 166 2.61 17.45 -20.21
N ASP A 167 3.57 16.87 -19.52
CA ASP A 167 3.35 15.74 -18.61
C ASP A 167 2.45 16.15 -17.43
N LEU A 168 2.71 17.29 -16.81
CA LEU A 168 1.86 17.83 -15.75
C LEU A 168 0.45 18.11 -16.25
N LYS A 169 0.26 18.66 -17.45
CA LYS A 169 -1.08 18.84 -18.04
C LYS A 169 -1.80 17.51 -18.26
N GLN A 170 -1.10 16.48 -18.73
CA GLN A 170 -1.67 15.15 -18.90
C GLN A 170 -2.04 14.52 -17.56
N GLN A 171 -1.20 14.69 -16.54
CA GLN A 171 -1.49 14.23 -15.18
C GLN A 171 -2.73 14.92 -14.59
N VAL A 172 -2.83 16.25 -14.73
CA VAL A 172 -4.00 17.03 -14.30
C VAL A 172 -5.26 16.53 -15.00
N GLN A 173 -5.23 16.38 -16.33
CA GLN A 173 -6.38 15.87 -17.07
C GLN A 173 -6.79 14.45 -16.63
N THR A 174 -5.82 13.58 -16.35
CA THR A 174 -6.08 12.22 -15.86
C THR A 174 -6.71 12.24 -14.46
N ARG A 175 -6.22 13.13 -13.58
CA ARG A 175 -6.77 13.36 -12.24
C ARG A 175 -8.20 13.92 -12.32
N ASP A 176 -8.45 14.88 -13.19
CA ASP A 176 -9.78 15.46 -13.42
C ASP A 176 -10.78 14.41 -13.92
N ASN A 177 -10.39 13.57 -14.88
CA ASN A 177 -11.23 12.45 -15.33
C ASN A 177 -11.53 11.47 -14.19
N THR A 178 -10.54 11.18 -13.34
CA THR A 178 -10.72 10.30 -12.17
C THR A 178 -11.69 10.92 -11.16
N ILE A 179 -11.55 12.22 -10.87
CA ILE A 179 -12.46 12.96 -9.99
C ILE A 179 -13.88 12.98 -10.57
N SER A 180 -14.03 13.21 -11.88
CA SER A 180 -15.33 13.20 -12.55
C SER A 180 -16.02 11.83 -12.43
N ASN A 181 -15.29 10.74 -12.67
CA ASN A 181 -15.81 9.38 -12.50
C ASN A 181 -16.23 9.10 -11.05
N GLN A 182 -15.39 9.45 -10.07
CA GLN A 182 -15.70 9.31 -8.65
C GLN A 182 -16.90 10.16 -8.23
N THR A 183 -17.06 11.35 -8.82
CA THR A 183 -18.22 12.23 -8.56
C THR A 183 -19.50 11.59 -9.06
N LEU A 184 -19.50 10.98 -10.24
CA LEU A 184 -20.65 10.24 -10.78
C LEU A 184 -20.97 9.00 -9.94
N GLU A 185 -19.96 8.24 -9.51
CA GLU A 185 -20.15 7.09 -8.62
C GLU A 185 -20.77 7.50 -7.28
N ASN A 186 -20.26 8.57 -6.66
CA ASN A 186 -20.81 9.12 -5.42
C ASN A 186 -22.27 9.59 -5.61
N GLN A 187 -22.61 10.21 -6.74
CA GLN A 187 -24.00 10.58 -7.05
C GLN A 187 -24.89 9.34 -7.17
N GLY A 188 -24.45 8.29 -7.86
CA GLY A 188 -25.20 7.03 -7.97
C GLY A 188 -25.41 6.34 -6.62
N LEU A 189 -24.39 6.32 -5.77
CA LEU A 189 -24.50 5.78 -4.41
C LEU A 189 -25.44 6.62 -3.54
N GLN A 190 -25.40 7.94 -3.66
CA GLN A 190 -26.30 8.85 -2.95
C GLN A 190 -27.77 8.61 -3.35
N GLU A 191 -28.06 8.50 -4.65
CA GLU A 191 -29.40 8.15 -5.15
C GLU A 191 -29.87 6.79 -4.62
N GLN A 192 -28.97 5.81 -4.54
CA GLN A 192 -29.29 4.50 -3.99
C GLN A 192 -29.65 4.57 -2.50
N VAL A 193 -28.90 5.36 -1.71
CA VAL A 193 -29.20 5.60 -0.29
C VAL A 193 -30.55 6.31 -0.12
N GLU A 194 -30.83 7.34 -0.92
CA GLU A 194 -32.11 8.05 -0.90
C GLU A 194 -33.29 7.12 -1.25
N LEU A 195 -33.11 6.24 -2.24
CA LEU A 195 -34.12 5.24 -2.60
C LEU A 195 -34.40 4.27 -1.44
N GLN A 196 -33.35 3.80 -0.76
CA GLN A 196 -33.51 2.93 0.42
C GLN A 196 -34.18 3.67 1.58
N HIS A 197 -33.83 4.94 1.79
CA HIS A 197 -34.47 5.76 2.81
C HIS A 197 -35.97 5.95 2.54
N ARG A 198 -36.36 6.22 1.28
CA ARG A 198 -37.78 6.29 0.87
C ARG A 198 -38.50 4.97 1.10
N LYS A 199 -37.91 3.84 0.71
CA LYS A 199 -38.49 2.50 0.97
C LYS A 199 -38.67 2.22 2.46
N TYR A 200 -37.67 2.57 3.28
CA TYR A 200 -37.77 2.44 4.73
C TYR A 200 -38.90 3.30 5.30
N GLN A 201 -39.03 4.56 4.85
CA GLN A 201 -40.13 5.43 5.25
C GLN A 201 -41.50 4.87 4.85
N GLU A 202 -41.65 4.35 3.63
CA GLU A 202 -42.89 3.70 3.17
C GLU A 202 -43.25 2.48 4.03
N VAL A 203 -42.28 1.63 4.36
CA VAL A 203 -42.50 0.47 5.24
C VAL A 203 -42.87 0.92 6.65
N SER A 204 -42.19 1.92 7.19
CA SER A 204 -42.48 2.50 8.51
C SER A 204 -43.92 3.06 8.56
N GLN A 205 -44.34 3.81 7.54
CA GLN A 205 -45.71 4.31 7.41
C GLN A 205 -46.73 3.17 7.32
N ARG A 206 -46.44 2.11 6.56
CA ARG A 206 -47.32 0.91 6.49
C ARG A 206 -47.42 0.19 7.83
N CYS A 207 -46.32 0.05 8.57
CA CYS A 207 -46.34 -0.52 9.92
C CYS A 207 -47.20 0.30 10.87
N GLN A 208 -47.08 1.63 10.84
CA GLN A 208 -47.92 2.53 11.64
C GLN A 208 -49.41 2.41 11.27
N ALA A 209 -49.73 2.37 9.97
CA ALA A 209 -51.09 2.20 9.49
C ALA A 209 -51.69 0.82 9.87
N LEU A 210 -50.88 -0.25 9.80
CA LEU A 210 -51.30 -1.57 10.28
C LEU A 210 -51.52 -1.59 11.78
N GLN A 211 -50.67 -0.90 12.56
CA GLN A 211 -50.82 -0.82 14.01
C GLN A 211 -52.08 -0.04 14.40
N SER A 212 -52.38 1.09 13.73
CA SER A 212 -53.61 1.84 13.98
C SER A 212 -54.85 1.05 13.57
N ALA A 213 -54.83 0.39 12.41
CA ALA A 213 -55.90 -0.51 11.99
C ALA A 213 -56.11 -1.65 12.99
N SER A 214 -55.03 -2.28 13.48
CA SER A 214 -55.10 -3.31 14.51
C SER A 214 -55.71 -2.82 15.81
N SER A 215 -55.39 -1.60 16.27
CA SER A 215 -56.04 -1.01 17.45
C SER A 215 -57.53 -0.81 17.23
N THR A 216 -57.94 -0.28 16.06
CA THR A 216 -59.36 -0.10 15.76
C THR A 216 -60.11 -1.42 15.65
N CYS A 217 -59.50 -2.47 15.07
CA CYS A 217 -60.08 -3.81 15.06
C CYS A 217 -60.26 -4.37 16.48
N SER A 218 -59.28 -4.21 17.36
CA SER A 218 -59.40 -4.61 18.77
C SER A 218 -60.55 -3.89 19.46
N ASP A 219 -60.73 -2.58 19.22
CA ASP A 219 -61.85 -1.83 19.78
C ASP A 219 -63.20 -2.33 19.25
N HIS A 220 -63.29 -2.63 17.95
CA HIS A 220 -64.47 -3.25 17.35
C HIS A 220 -64.75 -4.65 17.92
N GLU A 221 -63.74 -5.49 18.13
CA GLU A 221 -63.89 -6.79 18.78
C GLU A 221 -64.42 -6.67 20.21
N LEU A 222 -63.89 -5.72 20.99
CA LEU A 222 -64.40 -5.43 22.33
C LEU A 222 -65.86 -4.97 22.27
N LYS A 223 -66.21 -4.15 21.28
CA LYS A 223 -67.58 -3.69 21.08
C LYS A 223 -68.53 -4.83 20.71
N ILE A 224 -68.11 -5.73 19.83
CA ILE A 224 -68.87 -6.92 19.45
C ILE A 224 -69.11 -7.79 20.70
N LYS A 225 -68.07 -8.09 21.48
CA LYS A 225 -68.20 -8.87 22.73
C LYS A 225 -69.13 -8.21 23.75
N GLU A 226 -69.16 -6.86 23.80
CA GLU A 226 -70.11 -6.12 24.64
C GLU A 226 -71.55 -6.28 24.14
N LEU A 227 -71.78 -6.16 22.83
CA LEU A 227 -73.09 -6.32 22.21
C LEU A 227 -73.61 -7.75 22.32
N GLU A 228 -72.75 -8.76 22.13
CA GLU A 228 -73.08 -10.17 22.33
C GLU A 228 -73.52 -10.45 23.77
N ARG A 229 -72.82 -9.89 24.77
CA ARG A 229 -73.25 -9.98 26.17
C ARG A 229 -74.61 -9.34 26.40
N LYS A 230 -74.86 -8.16 25.83
CA LYS A 230 -76.17 -7.49 25.94
C LYS A 230 -77.28 -8.31 25.29
N LEU A 231 -77.01 -8.91 24.13
CA LEU A 231 -77.96 -9.77 23.44
C LEU A 231 -78.28 -11.02 24.28
N ALA A 232 -77.28 -11.69 24.84
CA ALA A 232 -77.49 -12.87 25.69
C ALA A 232 -78.33 -12.54 26.94
N LEU A 233 -78.12 -11.38 27.56
CA LEU A 233 -78.95 -10.89 28.66
C LEU A 233 -80.40 -10.64 28.20
N GLN A 234 -80.59 -10.01 27.05
CA GLN A 234 -81.92 -9.80 26.48
C GLN A 234 -82.63 -11.13 26.16
N GLU A 235 -81.91 -12.12 25.62
CA GLU A 235 -82.46 -13.46 25.37
C GLU A 235 -82.90 -14.14 26.68
N GLN A 236 -82.10 -14.01 27.75
CA GLN A 236 -82.47 -14.49 29.07
C GLN A 236 -83.73 -13.79 29.61
N ASP A 237 -83.80 -12.47 29.50
CA ASP A 237 -84.97 -11.68 29.90
C ASP A 237 -86.23 -12.12 29.15
N VAL A 238 -86.12 -12.38 27.84
CA VAL A 238 -87.24 -12.90 27.02
C VAL A 238 -87.72 -14.26 27.53
N VAL A 239 -86.81 -15.16 27.95
CA VAL A 239 -87.18 -16.45 28.54
C VAL A 239 -87.90 -16.25 29.87
N ILE A 240 -87.40 -15.37 30.74
CA ILE A 240 -88.05 -15.04 32.03
C ILE A 240 -89.46 -14.50 31.78
N VAL A 241 -89.62 -13.55 30.86
CA VAL A 241 -90.92 -12.98 30.51
C VAL A 241 -91.87 -14.04 29.94
N LYS A 242 -91.38 -14.96 29.10
CA LYS A 242 -92.19 -16.09 28.61
C LYS A 242 -92.68 -16.99 29.75
N ASN A 243 -91.79 -17.36 30.68
CA ASN A 243 -92.13 -18.18 31.84
C ASN A 243 -93.12 -17.46 32.78
N MET A 244 -92.89 -16.18 33.05
CA MET A 244 -93.83 -15.36 33.81
C MET A 244 -95.19 -15.28 33.13
N ARG A 245 -95.22 -15.10 31.81
CA ARG A 245 -96.47 -15.06 31.03
C ARG A 245 -97.20 -16.41 31.08
N SER A 246 -96.51 -17.54 31.03
CA SER A 246 -97.14 -18.86 31.16
C SER A 246 -97.68 -19.11 32.58
N GLU A 247 -96.95 -18.72 33.63
CA GLU A 247 -97.44 -18.80 35.00
C GLU A 247 -98.69 -17.93 35.20
N VAL A 248 -98.65 -16.67 34.73
CA VAL A 248 -99.81 -15.76 34.76
C VAL A 248 -101.00 -16.33 33.97
N ALA A 249 -100.76 -16.97 32.82
CA ALA A 249 -101.83 -17.61 32.05
C ALA A 249 -102.47 -18.81 32.76
N ARG A 250 -101.78 -19.45 33.71
CA ARG A 250 -102.29 -20.59 34.50
C ARG A 250 -103.11 -20.17 35.73
N VAL A 251 -102.92 -18.94 36.20
CA VAL A 251 -103.63 -18.37 37.36
C VAL A 251 -105.16 -18.50 37.25
N PRO A 252 -105.82 -18.16 36.12
CA PRO A 252 -107.28 -18.27 36.01
C PRO A 252 -107.82 -19.68 36.17
N ASP A 253 -107.07 -20.70 35.73
CA ASP A 253 -107.47 -22.10 35.87
C ASP A 253 -107.28 -22.59 37.31
N MET A 254 -106.19 -22.19 37.97
CA MET A 254 -106.03 -22.40 39.40
C MET A 254 -107.13 -21.70 40.22
N ASP A 255 -107.55 -20.50 39.82
CA ASP A 255 -108.67 -19.79 40.45
C ASP A 255 -110.02 -20.50 40.22
N LYS A 256 -110.20 -21.21 39.10
CA LYS A 256 -111.39 -22.05 38.88
C LYS A 256 -111.33 -23.30 39.76
N GLU A 257 -110.20 -23.98 39.84
CA GLU A 257 -110.02 -25.16 40.69
C GLU A 257 -110.21 -24.82 42.16
N LEU A 258 -109.66 -23.70 42.64
CA LEU A 258 -109.89 -23.19 43.99
C LEU A 258 -111.37 -22.90 44.26
N ARG A 259 -112.10 -22.37 43.27
CA ARG A 259 -113.55 -22.16 43.37
C ARG A 259 -114.29 -23.49 43.45
N GLN A 260 -113.99 -24.44 42.58
CA GLN A 260 -114.58 -25.79 42.59
C GLN A 260 -114.33 -26.50 43.93
N LEU A 261 -113.09 -26.50 44.43
CA LEU A 261 -112.75 -27.10 45.72
C LEU A 261 -113.47 -26.41 46.89
N ARG A 262 -113.72 -25.10 46.81
CA ARG A 262 -114.53 -24.36 47.80
C ARG A 262 -116.00 -24.79 47.73
N GLU A 263 -116.57 -24.88 46.54
CA GLU A 263 -117.95 -25.35 46.32
C GLU A 263 -118.13 -26.80 46.78
N GLU A 264 -117.20 -27.69 46.44
CA GLU A 264 -117.18 -29.08 46.93
C GLU A 264 -117.06 -29.15 48.46
N ASN A 265 -116.24 -28.30 49.08
CA ASN A 265 -116.17 -28.22 50.54
C ASN A 265 -117.50 -27.81 51.17
N VAL A 266 -118.22 -26.85 50.56
CA VAL A 266 -119.56 -26.46 51.01
C VAL A 266 -120.51 -27.64 50.87
N TYR A 267 -120.55 -28.29 49.71
CA TYR A 267 -121.37 -29.48 49.47
C TYR A 267 -121.05 -30.63 50.44
N LEU A 268 -119.77 -30.89 50.73
CA LEU A 268 -119.34 -31.90 51.70
C LEU A 268 -119.76 -31.56 53.13
N ARG A 269 -119.80 -30.28 53.50
CA ARG A 269 -120.35 -29.85 54.80
C ARG A 269 -121.85 -30.09 54.87
N GLU A 270 -122.60 -29.66 53.86
CA GLU A 270 -124.05 -29.86 53.78
C GLU A 270 -124.42 -31.35 53.79
N THR A 271 -123.70 -32.19 53.04
CA THR A 271 -123.93 -33.65 53.05
C THR A 271 -123.55 -34.28 54.39
N ARG A 272 -122.49 -33.82 55.07
CA ARG A 272 -122.18 -34.25 56.44
C ARG A 272 -123.28 -33.89 57.41
N GLU A 273 -123.81 -32.68 57.35
CA GLU A 273 -124.95 -32.23 58.18
C GLU A 273 -126.19 -33.10 57.91
N ASN A 274 -126.50 -33.39 56.65
CA ASN A 274 -127.59 -34.31 56.28
C ASN A 274 -127.36 -35.73 56.80
N VAL A 275 -126.13 -36.25 56.73
CA VAL A 275 -125.78 -37.57 57.28
C VAL A 275 -125.90 -37.58 58.81
N ILE A 276 -125.55 -36.50 59.50
CA ILE A 276 -125.75 -36.36 60.95
C ILE A 276 -127.25 -36.39 61.25
N LEU A 277 -128.06 -35.63 60.52
CA LEU A 277 -129.52 -35.62 60.67
C LEU A 277 -130.11 -37.03 60.47
N LEU A 278 -129.72 -37.73 59.41
CA LEU A 278 -130.14 -39.11 59.16
C LEU A 278 -129.65 -40.08 60.26
N LYS A 279 -128.43 -39.89 60.76
CA LYS A 279 -127.93 -40.68 61.90
C LYS A 279 -128.80 -40.45 63.13
N GLU A 280 -129.16 -39.21 63.45
CA GLU A 280 -130.06 -38.87 64.56
C GLU A 280 -131.43 -39.52 64.38
N GLU A 281 -132.02 -39.49 63.18
CA GLU A 281 -133.28 -40.18 62.88
C GLU A 281 -133.17 -41.69 63.05
N THR A 282 -132.09 -42.32 62.52
CA THR A 282 -131.87 -43.76 62.66
C THR A 282 -131.57 -44.16 64.10
N GLU A 283 -130.88 -43.34 64.89
CA GLU A 283 -130.73 -43.52 66.33
C GLU A 283 -132.07 -43.38 67.06
N GLY A 284 -132.92 -42.44 66.64
CA GLY A 284 -134.28 -42.31 67.15
C GLY A 284 -135.13 -43.57 66.91
N LEU A 285 -135.01 -44.16 65.72
CA LEU A 285 -135.63 -45.46 65.40
C LEU A 285 -134.98 -46.61 66.17
N ARG A 286 -133.65 -46.65 66.28
CA ARG A 286 -132.92 -47.65 67.10
C ARG A 286 -133.35 -47.60 68.55
N ARG A 287 -133.42 -46.43 69.19
CA ARG A 287 -133.94 -46.26 70.56
C ARG A 287 -135.40 -46.72 70.70
N LYS A 288 -136.22 -46.68 69.64
CA LYS A 288 -137.57 -47.28 69.66
C LYS A 288 -137.48 -48.80 69.63
N VAL A 289 -136.62 -49.36 68.78
CA VAL A 289 -136.37 -50.81 68.70
C VAL A 289 -135.78 -51.33 70.01
N GLU A 290 -134.75 -50.69 70.55
CA GLU A 290 -134.14 -51.03 71.85
C GLU A 290 -135.18 -51.03 72.99
N ARG A 291 -136.14 -50.09 72.98
CA ARG A 291 -137.25 -50.12 73.95
C ARG A 291 -138.14 -51.35 73.78
N MET A 292 -138.45 -51.73 72.55
CA MET A 292 -139.22 -52.93 72.25
C MET A 292 -138.44 -54.22 72.58
N GLU A 293 -137.14 -54.24 72.29
CA GLU A 293 -136.23 -55.33 72.64
C GLU A 293 -136.06 -55.45 74.14
N LYS A 294 -135.88 -54.35 74.88
CA LYS A 294 -135.82 -54.36 76.34
C LYS A 294 -137.10 -54.90 76.97
N MET A 295 -138.26 -54.52 76.42
CA MET A 295 -139.53 -55.09 76.87
C MET A 295 -139.63 -56.60 76.58
N LYS A 296 -139.06 -57.08 75.47
CA LYS A 296 -138.89 -58.51 75.19
C LYS A 296 -137.87 -59.18 76.11
N GLU A 297 -136.73 -58.55 76.38
CA GLU A 297 -135.68 -59.05 77.27
C GLU A 297 -136.17 -59.11 78.70
N GLU A 298 -136.99 -58.18 79.17
CA GLU A 298 -137.63 -58.26 80.49
C GLU A 298 -138.57 -59.46 80.56
N MET A 299 -139.32 -59.74 79.49
CA MET A 299 -140.15 -60.94 79.38
C MET A 299 -139.29 -62.22 79.44
N VAL A 300 -138.20 -62.27 78.67
CA VAL A 300 -137.27 -63.40 78.64
C VAL A 300 -136.45 -63.51 79.93
N ASN A 301 -136.08 -62.42 80.59
CA ASN A 301 -135.36 -62.44 81.87
C ASN A 301 -136.26 -62.93 82.99
N VAL A 302 -137.56 -62.64 82.96
CA VAL A 302 -138.51 -63.27 83.89
C VAL A 302 -138.55 -64.79 83.65
N GLU A 303 -138.46 -65.24 82.40
CA GLU A 303 -138.36 -66.66 82.06
C GLU A 303 -137.00 -67.29 82.45
N LEU A 304 -135.90 -66.56 82.29
CA LEU A 304 -134.54 -67.01 82.57
C LEU A 304 -134.15 -66.90 84.05
N GLU A 305 -134.66 -65.95 84.83
CA GLU A 305 -134.46 -65.90 86.30
C GLU A 305 -135.07 -67.13 86.96
N LYS A 306 -136.21 -67.60 86.46
CA LYS A 306 -136.82 -68.88 86.84
C LYS A 306 -135.89 -70.08 86.54
N GLU A 307 -135.11 -70.02 85.47
CA GLU A 307 -134.23 -71.10 85.01
C GLU A 307 -132.80 -71.02 85.61
N LYS A 308 -132.26 -69.82 85.81
CA LYS A 308 -130.93 -69.55 86.37
C LYS A 308 -130.86 -69.72 87.88
N LEU A 309 -131.92 -69.44 88.64
CA LEU A 309 -131.97 -69.83 90.04
C LEU A 309 -131.89 -71.37 90.19
N SER A 310 -132.46 -72.11 89.23
CA SER A 310 -132.33 -73.57 89.15
C SER A 310 -130.93 -74.04 88.75
N GLN A 311 -130.25 -73.39 87.81
CA GLN A 311 -128.94 -73.84 87.30
C GLN A 311 -127.72 -73.29 88.06
N LYS A 312 -127.78 -72.08 88.65
CA LYS A 312 -126.66 -71.51 89.44
C LYS A 312 -126.42 -72.25 90.76
N LEU A 313 -127.43 -72.91 91.30
CA LEU A 313 -127.25 -73.84 92.42
C LEU A 313 -126.43 -75.07 92.00
N GLN A 314 -126.59 -75.50 90.74
CA GLN A 314 -126.01 -76.74 90.20
C GLN A 314 -124.62 -76.58 89.56
N ALA A 315 -124.24 -75.38 89.09
CA ALA A 315 -122.99 -75.18 88.32
C ALA A 315 -121.78 -74.73 89.17
N TRP A 316 -121.98 -74.02 90.28
CA TRP A 316 -120.86 -73.66 91.19
C TRP A 316 -120.34 -74.87 91.99
N GLU A 317 -121.17 -75.88 92.22
CA GLU A 317 -120.76 -77.15 92.85
C GLU A 317 -119.81 -77.97 91.96
N ASN A 318 -119.81 -77.74 90.64
CA ASN A 318 -119.12 -78.60 89.66
C ASN A 318 -117.81 -78.01 89.06
N LEU A 319 -117.53 -76.70 89.17
CA LEU A 319 -116.39 -76.06 88.49
C LEU A 319 -115.04 -76.13 89.24
N GLY A 320 -115.05 -76.46 90.54
CA GLY A 320 -113.82 -76.61 91.33
C GLY A 320 -113.08 -77.94 91.11
N GLN A 321 -113.73 -78.92 90.46
CA GLN A 321 -113.23 -80.30 90.39
C GLN A 321 -112.46 -80.62 89.10
N SER A 322 -112.45 -79.76 88.07
CA SER A 322 -112.07 -80.19 86.70
C SER A 322 -110.83 -79.57 86.05
N THR A 323 -110.18 -78.51 86.56
CA THR A 323 -109.15 -77.77 85.76
C THR A 323 -107.77 -77.54 86.40
N GLY A 324 -107.50 -77.96 87.63
CA GLY A 324 -106.13 -78.02 88.19
C GLY A 324 -105.37 -76.68 88.31
N LEU A 325 -105.99 -75.55 88.00
CA LEU A 325 -105.51 -74.19 88.24
C LEU A 325 -106.31 -73.60 89.42
N ASN A 326 -105.64 -72.91 90.35
CA ASN A 326 -106.30 -72.26 91.49
C ASN A 326 -107.01 -70.98 91.04
N ILE A 327 -108.16 -71.12 90.38
CA ILE A 327 -109.05 -70.01 90.01
C ILE A 327 -110.35 -70.22 90.76
N ARG A 328 -110.50 -69.51 91.88
CA ARG A 328 -111.73 -69.57 92.71
C ARG A 328 -112.59 -68.31 92.54
N THR A 329 -112.06 -67.27 91.91
CA THR A 329 -112.82 -66.09 91.45
C THR A 329 -112.30 -65.58 90.10
N PRO A 330 -113.09 -64.82 89.33
CA PRO A 330 -112.73 -64.33 87.99
C PRO A 330 -111.51 -63.39 87.93
N GLU A 331 -111.06 -62.86 89.06
CA GLU A 331 -110.00 -61.85 89.16
C GLU A 331 -108.60 -62.41 88.92
N ASP A 332 -108.40 -63.72 89.09
CA ASP A 332 -107.09 -64.37 88.95
C ASP A 332 -106.63 -64.55 87.50
N LEU A 333 -107.56 -64.58 86.53
CA LEU A 333 -107.26 -64.69 85.10
C LEU A 333 -106.72 -63.37 84.50
N SER A 334 -107.11 -62.24 85.08
CA SER A 334 -106.79 -60.89 84.60
C SER A 334 -105.30 -60.54 84.73
N ARG A 335 -104.60 -61.07 85.74
CA ARG A 335 -103.20 -60.71 86.06
C ARG A 335 -102.16 -61.25 85.04
N GLU A 336 -102.39 -62.41 84.45
CA GLU A 336 -101.45 -63.02 83.49
C GLU A 336 -101.40 -62.29 82.14
N VAL A 337 -102.53 -61.75 81.70
CA VAL A 337 -102.64 -61.03 80.41
C VAL A 337 -101.79 -59.75 80.39
N ILE A 338 -101.65 -59.09 81.54
CA ILE A 338 -100.95 -57.80 81.67
C ILE A 338 -99.42 -57.97 81.53
N GLN A 339 -98.82 -59.08 81.97
CA GLN A 339 -97.37 -59.31 81.86
C GLN A 339 -96.89 -59.48 80.41
N ILE A 340 -97.73 -60.04 79.54
CA ILE A 340 -97.37 -60.31 78.15
C ILE A 340 -97.28 -59.01 77.34
N GLN A 341 -98.16 -58.04 77.61
CA GLN A 341 -98.22 -56.77 76.87
C GLN A 341 -97.02 -55.84 77.13
N GLN A 342 -96.39 -55.90 78.31
CA GLN A 342 -95.25 -55.04 78.66
C GLN A 342 -93.94 -55.43 77.93
N ARG A 343 -93.77 -56.70 77.55
CA ARG A 343 -92.57 -57.17 76.84
C ARG A 343 -92.52 -56.72 75.38
N GLU A 344 -93.67 -56.53 74.74
CA GLU A 344 -93.77 -56.15 73.33
C GLU A 344 -93.33 -54.70 73.05
N ILE A 345 -93.60 -53.79 73.98
CA ILE A 345 -93.30 -52.35 73.85
C ILE A 345 -91.79 -52.10 73.83
N ALA A 346 -91.03 -52.81 74.68
CA ALA A 346 -89.58 -52.66 74.79
C ALA A 346 -88.83 -53.03 73.49
N VAL A 347 -89.30 -54.07 72.78
CA VAL A 347 -88.67 -54.53 71.52
C VAL A 347 -88.86 -53.52 70.39
N LYS A 348 -90.02 -52.86 70.32
CA LYS A 348 -90.31 -51.85 69.27
C LYS A 348 -89.43 -50.60 69.41
N GLN A 349 -89.16 -50.14 70.64
CA GLN A 349 -88.32 -48.97 70.88
C GLN A 349 -86.86 -49.18 70.46
N HIS A 350 -86.29 -50.36 70.72
CA HIS A 350 -84.91 -50.70 70.36
C HIS A 350 -84.68 -50.72 68.84
N ASN A 351 -85.69 -51.14 68.07
CA ASN A 351 -85.61 -51.25 66.61
C ASN A 351 -85.57 -49.87 65.91
N TYR A 352 -86.27 -48.88 66.45
CA TYR A 352 -86.23 -47.51 65.93
C TYR A 352 -84.86 -46.85 66.11
N THR A 353 -84.20 -47.08 67.25
CA THR A 353 -82.87 -46.48 67.53
C THR A 353 -81.78 -47.07 66.65
N LEU A 354 -81.82 -48.38 66.39
CA LEU A 354 -80.88 -49.05 65.48
C LEU A 354 -81.06 -48.56 64.03
N THR A 355 -82.31 -48.39 63.58
CA THR A 355 -82.62 -47.97 62.21
C THR A 355 -82.15 -46.55 61.91
N SER A 356 -82.29 -45.62 62.86
CA SER A 356 -81.83 -44.24 62.68
C SER A 356 -80.30 -44.12 62.68
N SER A 357 -79.62 -44.90 63.52
CA SER A 357 -78.15 -44.99 63.55
C SER A 357 -77.58 -45.51 62.22
N CYS A 358 -78.17 -46.57 61.66
CA CYS A 358 -77.74 -47.14 60.38
C CYS A 358 -77.81 -46.11 59.24
N ARG A 359 -78.91 -45.36 59.12
CA ARG A 359 -79.09 -44.30 58.10
C ARG A 359 -78.09 -43.16 58.24
N SER A 360 -77.66 -42.83 59.46
CA SER A 360 -76.64 -41.79 59.67
C SER A 360 -75.26 -42.23 59.20
N VAL A 361 -74.90 -43.50 59.42
CA VAL A 361 -73.63 -44.09 58.97
C VAL A 361 -73.58 -44.24 57.44
N GLU A 362 -74.72 -44.53 56.81
CA GLU A 362 -74.80 -44.59 55.34
C GLU A 362 -74.54 -43.24 54.69
N ARG A 363 -75.04 -42.14 55.26
CA ARG A 363 -74.78 -40.78 54.75
C ARG A 363 -73.32 -40.37 54.89
N SER A 364 -72.68 -40.64 56.04
CA SER A 364 -71.26 -40.32 56.22
C SER A 364 -70.38 -41.14 55.26
N LYS A 365 -70.76 -42.38 54.96
CA LYS A 365 -70.09 -43.20 53.94
C LYS A 365 -70.21 -42.59 52.54
N THR A 366 -71.38 -42.07 52.14
CA THR A 366 -71.53 -41.44 50.81
C THR A 366 -70.74 -40.14 50.69
N ASP A 367 -70.67 -39.34 51.75
CA ASP A 367 -69.92 -38.08 51.75
C ASP A 367 -68.41 -38.34 51.62
N LEU A 368 -67.87 -39.28 52.41
CA LEU A 368 -66.46 -39.69 52.34
C LEU A 368 -66.08 -40.28 50.97
N GLN A 369 -67.00 -41.01 50.31
CA GLN A 369 -66.78 -41.50 48.95
C GLN A 369 -66.67 -40.35 47.93
N GLY A 370 -67.49 -39.32 48.08
CA GLY A 370 -67.41 -38.11 47.25
C GLY A 370 -66.09 -37.36 47.43
N GLU A 371 -65.65 -37.19 48.68
CA GLU A 371 -64.36 -36.57 49.00
C GLU A 371 -63.18 -37.34 48.40
N LEU A 372 -63.19 -38.68 48.52
CA LEU A 372 -62.14 -39.55 47.99
C LEU A 372 -62.05 -39.45 46.46
N LEU A 373 -63.18 -39.41 45.75
CA LEU A 373 -63.21 -39.19 44.30
C LEU A 373 -62.66 -37.81 43.93
N SER A 374 -63.02 -36.76 44.67
CA SER A 374 -62.53 -35.40 44.43
C SER A 374 -61.01 -35.28 44.62
N LEU A 375 -60.46 -35.91 45.68
CA LEU A 375 -59.04 -35.94 45.97
C LEU A 375 -58.27 -36.73 44.91
N ARG A 376 -58.84 -37.84 44.44
CA ARG A 376 -58.25 -38.64 43.37
C ARG A 376 -58.16 -37.87 42.05
N SER A 377 -59.17 -37.05 41.73
CA SER A 377 -59.13 -36.17 40.55
C SER A 377 -58.03 -35.12 40.67
N LYS A 378 -57.93 -34.44 41.82
CA LYS A 378 -56.89 -33.43 42.08
C LYS A 378 -55.47 -34.02 42.03
N ALA A 379 -55.28 -35.22 42.60
CA ALA A 379 -53.99 -35.91 42.55
C ALA A 379 -53.56 -36.25 41.11
N LEU A 380 -54.51 -36.63 40.24
CA LEU A 380 -54.24 -36.94 38.84
C LEU A 380 -53.92 -35.69 38.01
N GLU A 381 -54.55 -34.55 38.31
CA GLU A 381 -54.20 -33.26 37.71
C GLU A 381 -52.79 -32.79 38.12
N GLU A 382 -52.43 -32.90 39.40
CA GLU A 382 -51.09 -32.58 39.88
C GLU A 382 -50.03 -33.51 39.28
N GLN A 383 -50.34 -34.79 39.10
CA GLN A 383 -49.45 -35.73 38.40
C GLN A 383 -49.18 -35.28 36.95
N LYS A 384 -50.21 -34.89 36.19
CA LYS A 384 -50.05 -34.37 34.82
C LYS A 384 -49.21 -33.09 34.77
N LYS A 385 -49.44 -32.16 35.71
CA LYS A 385 -48.62 -30.94 35.82
C LYS A 385 -47.15 -31.29 36.07
N ARG A 386 -46.88 -32.23 36.98
CA ARG A 386 -45.52 -32.70 37.26
C ARG A 386 -44.85 -33.32 36.03
N GLU A 387 -45.55 -34.17 35.29
CA GLU A 387 -45.02 -34.79 34.05
C GLU A 387 -44.66 -33.73 32.99
N THR A 388 -45.50 -32.70 32.81
CA THR A 388 -45.20 -31.60 31.87
C THR A 388 -43.99 -30.78 32.33
N GLN A 389 -43.87 -30.48 33.62
CA GLN A 389 -42.72 -29.78 34.19
C GLN A 389 -41.44 -30.62 34.07
N GLU A 390 -41.48 -31.91 34.35
CA GLU A 390 -40.33 -32.82 34.18
C GLU A 390 -39.88 -32.88 32.71
N SER A 391 -40.81 -32.87 31.75
CA SER A 391 -40.48 -32.81 30.32
C SER A 391 -39.77 -31.49 29.94
N LEU A 392 -40.16 -30.37 30.56
CA LEU A 392 -39.52 -29.07 30.36
C LEU A 392 -38.12 -29.06 30.99
N VAL A 393 -37.97 -29.57 32.21
CA VAL A 393 -36.68 -29.69 32.89
C VAL A 393 -35.71 -30.52 32.05
N ARG A 394 -36.13 -31.67 31.50
CA ARG A 394 -35.26 -32.49 30.63
C ARG A 394 -34.82 -31.74 29.37
N ARG A 395 -35.72 -30.96 28.74
CA ARG A 395 -35.38 -30.12 27.58
C ARG A 395 -34.39 -29.01 27.94
N LEU A 396 -34.61 -28.34 29.08
CA LEU A 396 -33.71 -27.30 29.58
C LEU A 396 -32.34 -27.87 29.94
N GLN A 397 -32.27 -29.01 30.62
CA GLN A 397 -31.03 -29.73 30.92
C GLN A 397 -30.25 -30.07 29.63
N LYS A 398 -30.94 -30.55 28.58
CA LYS A 398 -30.31 -30.82 27.28
C LYS A 398 -29.75 -29.53 26.65
N ARG A 399 -30.49 -28.43 26.71
CA ARG A 399 -30.04 -27.13 26.20
C ARG A 399 -28.83 -26.59 26.97
N VAL A 400 -28.86 -26.69 28.31
CA VAL A 400 -27.73 -26.32 29.17
C VAL A 400 -26.51 -27.18 28.85
N LEU A 401 -26.66 -28.49 28.66
CA LEU A 401 -25.56 -29.36 28.26
C LEU A 401 -24.94 -28.96 26.91
N LEU A 402 -25.77 -28.63 25.91
CA LEU A 402 -25.29 -28.15 24.60
C LEU A 402 -24.55 -26.83 24.73
N LEU A 403 -25.13 -25.85 25.44
CA LEU A 403 -24.47 -24.57 25.72
C LEU A 403 -23.16 -24.75 26.50
N THR A 404 -23.10 -25.72 27.41
CA THR A 404 -21.89 -26.08 28.16
C THR A 404 -20.83 -26.62 27.21
N LYS A 405 -21.20 -27.52 26.30
CA LYS A 405 -20.29 -28.05 25.27
C LYS A 405 -19.81 -26.97 24.30
N GLU A 406 -20.69 -26.07 23.87
CA GLU A 406 -20.33 -24.92 23.01
C GLU A 406 -19.39 -23.97 23.74
N ARG A 407 -19.71 -23.62 25.00
CA ARG A 407 -18.85 -22.80 25.86
C ARG A 407 -17.48 -23.45 26.06
N ASP A 408 -17.44 -24.74 26.36
CA ASP A 408 -16.18 -25.46 26.59
C ASP A 408 -15.40 -25.64 25.29
N GLY A 409 -16.07 -25.80 24.15
CA GLY A 409 -15.45 -25.77 22.83
C GLY A 409 -14.86 -24.41 22.48
N MET A 410 -15.59 -23.32 22.72
CA MET A 410 -15.07 -21.96 22.57
C MET A 410 -13.93 -21.67 23.54
N ARG A 411 -14.02 -22.13 24.79
CA ARG A 411 -12.94 -22.03 25.77
C ARG A 411 -11.71 -22.79 25.26
N ALA A 412 -11.85 -24.02 24.78
CA ALA A 412 -10.74 -24.80 24.23
C ALA A 412 -10.10 -24.13 22.99
N ILE A 413 -10.89 -23.48 22.14
CA ILE A 413 -10.38 -22.69 21.01
C ILE A 413 -9.60 -21.46 21.51
N LEU A 414 -10.16 -20.73 22.47
CA LEU A 414 -9.47 -19.59 23.09
C LEU A 414 -8.19 -20.03 23.80
N GLU A 415 -8.23 -21.15 24.52
CA GLU A 415 -7.09 -21.75 25.22
C GLU A 415 -6.04 -22.26 24.22
N SER A 416 -6.44 -22.72 23.02
CA SER A 416 -5.49 -22.98 21.93
C SER A 416 -4.82 -21.71 21.41
N TYR A 417 -5.56 -20.62 21.22
CA TYR A 417 -4.97 -19.35 20.82
C TYR A 417 -4.11 -18.75 21.93
N ASP A 418 -4.53 -18.83 23.19
CA ASP A 418 -3.74 -18.42 24.35
C ASP A 418 -2.50 -19.29 24.51
N SER A 419 -2.53 -20.57 24.15
CA SER A 419 -1.33 -21.42 24.10
C SER A 419 -0.39 -21.05 22.94
N GLU A 420 -0.92 -20.59 21.80
CA GLU A 420 -0.14 -20.05 20.68
C GLU A 420 0.41 -18.63 20.95
N LEU A 421 -0.33 -17.82 21.72
CA LEU A 421 0.02 -16.45 22.10
C LEU A 421 0.87 -16.39 23.38
N SER A 422 0.74 -17.36 24.28
CA SER A 422 1.62 -17.49 25.44
C SER A 422 2.95 -18.03 24.93
N SER A 423 3.89 -17.13 24.80
CA SER A 423 5.32 -17.39 24.62
C SER A 423 5.95 -18.14 25.81
N SER A 424 5.17 -18.83 26.65
CA SER A 424 5.71 -19.67 27.72
C SER A 424 6.11 -21.05 27.21
N ASP A 425 5.30 -21.66 26.33
CA ASP A 425 5.52 -23.05 25.88
C ASP A 425 6.27 -23.16 24.54
N TYR A 426 6.24 -22.11 23.70
CA TYR A 426 7.04 -22.03 22.47
C TYR A 426 8.51 -21.65 22.72
N THR A 427 8.78 -20.91 23.80
CA THR A 427 10.12 -20.38 24.14
C THR A 427 11.15 -21.45 24.50
N PRO A 428 10.83 -22.55 25.20
CA PRO A 428 11.80 -23.62 25.47
C PRO A 428 12.19 -24.42 24.21
N GLN A 429 11.23 -24.67 23.31
CA GLN A 429 11.48 -25.40 22.06
C GLN A 429 12.22 -24.54 21.03
N LEU A 430 11.91 -23.24 20.93
CA LEU A 430 12.66 -22.31 20.11
C LEU A 430 14.08 -22.09 20.63
N ASN A 431 14.27 -21.99 21.96
CA ASN A 431 15.61 -21.90 22.55
C ASN A 431 16.44 -23.18 22.37
N ARG A 432 15.81 -24.37 22.35
CA ARG A 432 16.51 -25.62 21.98
C ARG A 432 16.92 -25.62 20.52
N ARG A 433 16.00 -25.26 19.62
CA ARG A 433 16.30 -25.19 18.17
C ARG A 433 17.33 -24.12 17.84
N LEU A 434 17.30 -22.98 18.53
CA LEU A 434 18.27 -21.91 18.40
C LEU A 434 19.65 -22.40 18.86
N ARG A 435 19.74 -23.06 20.02
CA ARG A 435 21.01 -23.67 20.49
C ARG A 435 21.54 -24.75 19.54
N GLU A 436 20.67 -25.61 19.02
CA GLU A 436 21.07 -26.62 18.02
C GLU A 436 21.58 -25.98 16.72
N ALA A 437 20.95 -24.88 16.27
CA ALA A 437 21.40 -24.13 15.11
C ALA A 437 22.72 -23.37 15.36
N GLU A 438 22.89 -22.78 16.54
CA GLU A 438 24.14 -22.14 16.98
C GLU A 438 25.30 -23.16 17.07
N ASP A 439 25.04 -24.37 17.58
CA ASP A 439 26.02 -25.46 17.62
C ASP A 439 26.41 -25.93 16.21
N ILE A 440 25.47 -25.98 15.26
CA ILE A 440 25.77 -26.33 13.87
C ILE A 440 26.55 -25.18 13.18
N LEU A 441 26.18 -23.94 13.45
CA LEU A 441 26.86 -22.77 12.90
C LEU A 441 28.30 -22.67 13.39
N THR A 442 28.54 -22.85 14.69
CA THR A 442 29.89 -22.84 15.27
C THR A 442 30.75 -23.98 14.71
N LYS A 443 30.19 -25.18 14.55
CA LYS A 443 30.89 -26.28 13.86
C LYS A 443 31.23 -25.95 12.42
N THR A 444 30.31 -25.31 11.70
CA THR A 444 30.53 -24.92 10.30
C THR A 444 31.55 -23.79 10.17
N GLN A 445 31.53 -22.82 11.07
CA GLN A 445 32.55 -21.76 11.14
C GLN A 445 33.93 -22.33 11.45
N ASN A 446 34.04 -23.25 12.42
CA ASN A 446 35.30 -23.92 12.73
C ASN A 446 35.79 -24.75 11.54
N HIS A 447 34.89 -25.42 10.81
CA HIS A 447 35.28 -26.14 9.61
C HIS A 447 35.73 -25.19 8.49
N ASN A 448 35.07 -24.04 8.31
CA ASN A 448 35.49 -23.03 7.34
C ASN A 448 36.86 -22.44 7.69
N THR A 449 37.12 -22.14 8.97
CA THR A 449 38.44 -21.64 9.38
C THR A 449 39.54 -22.68 9.18
N GLU A 450 39.26 -23.97 9.43
CA GLU A 450 40.17 -25.07 9.09
C GLU A 450 40.43 -25.14 7.57
N MET A 451 39.38 -25.03 6.75
CA MET A 451 39.50 -25.04 5.29
C MET A 451 40.25 -23.80 4.76
N GLU A 452 40.06 -22.63 5.35
CA GLU A 452 40.83 -21.41 5.04
C GLU A 452 42.31 -21.59 5.35
N VAL A 453 42.67 -22.22 6.47
CA VAL A 453 44.06 -22.54 6.82
C VAL A 453 44.68 -23.54 5.84
N LEU A 454 43.92 -24.54 5.38
CA LEU A 454 44.40 -25.47 4.36
C LEU A 454 44.57 -24.78 2.99
N LEU A 455 43.66 -23.86 2.64
CA LEU A 455 43.73 -23.10 1.40
C LEU A 455 44.94 -22.15 1.38
N THR A 456 45.20 -21.42 2.47
CA THR A 456 46.37 -20.53 2.56
C THR A 456 47.66 -21.33 2.46
N LYS A 457 47.74 -22.49 3.15
CA LYS A 457 48.89 -23.39 3.03
C LYS A 457 49.09 -23.89 1.59
N ALA A 458 48.03 -24.31 0.91
CA ALA A 458 48.11 -24.72 -0.49
C ALA A 458 48.51 -23.57 -1.43
N GLN A 459 48.06 -22.33 -1.16
CA GLN A 459 48.46 -21.14 -1.91
C GLN A 459 49.94 -20.78 -1.68
N GLU A 460 50.45 -20.91 -0.45
CA GLU A 460 51.86 -20.73 -0.13
C GLU A 460 52.72 -21.78 -0.85
N GLU A 461 52.31 -23.05 -0.82
CA GLU A 461 53.00 -24.14 -1.54
C GLU A 461 52.97 -23.93 -3.07
N ALA A 462 51.82 -23.54 -3.63
CA ALA A 462 51.70 -23.22 -5.06
C ALA A 462 52.53 -21.98 -5.45
N GLY A 463 52.58 -20.96 -4.58
CA GLY A 463 53.43 -19.78 -4.75
C GLY A 463 54.91 -20.15 -4.73
N ALA A 464 55.33 -21.01 -3.80
CA ALA A 464 56.69 -21.53 -3.73
C ALA A 464 57.08 -22.33 -4.98
N LEU A 465 56.20 -23.21 -5.47
CA LEU A 465 56.39 -23.95 -6.72
C LEU A 465 56.46 -23.01 -7.93
N LYS A 466 55.63 -21.96 -7.98
CA LYS A 466 55.66 -20.97 -9.07
C LYS A 466 56.98 -20.19 -9.08
N LEU A 467 57.51 -19.82 -7.92
CA LEU A 467 58.83 -19.18 -7.80
C LEU A 467 59.96 -20.13 -8.25
N GLN A 468 59.87 -21.42 -7.93
CA GLN A 468 60.82 -22.42 -8.44
C GLN A 468 60.74 -22.54 -9.96
N VAL A 469 59.54 -22.59 -10.55
CA VAL A 469 59.35 -22.63 -12.00
C VAL A 469 59.91 -21.37 -12.65
N GLN A 470 59.64 -20.18 -12.11
CA GLN A 470 60.21 -18.93 -12.64
C GLN A 470 61.73 -18.88 -12.53
N THR A 471 62.29 -19.45 -11.46
CA THR A 471 63.74 -19.55 -11.30
C THR A 471 64.32 -20.49 -12.37
N MET A 472 63.70 -21.65 -12.58
CA MET A 472 64.09 -22.58 -13.66
C MET A 472 63.87 -21.99 -15.06
N GLU A 473 62.82 -21.20 -15.28
CA GLU A 473 62.59 -20.48 -16.54
C GLU A 473 63.66 -19.43 -16.80
N LEU A 474 64.04 -18.65 -15.78
CA LEU A 474 65.17 -17.71 -15.87
C LEU A 474 66.48 -18.43 -16.12
N GLU A 475 66.73 -19.56 -15.45
CA GLU A 475 67.90 -20.41 -15.72
C GLU A 475 67.88 -20.93 -17.17
N LEU A 476 66.73 -21.40 -17.68
CA LEU A 476 66.56 -21.80 -19.07
C LEU A 476 66.75 -20.65 -20.06
N GLU A 477 66.32 -19.44 -19.71
CA GLU A 477 66.44 -18.26 -20.55
C GLU A 477 67.87 -17.69 -20.54
N VAL A 478 68.59 -17.85 -19.43
CA VAL A 478 70.05 -17.62 -19.35
C VAL A 478 70.79 -18.67 -20.18
N MET A 479 70.39 -19.95 -20.11
CA MET A 479 70.96 -21.02 -20.95
C MET A 479 70.67 -20.79 -22.44
N LYS A 480 69.47 -20.31 -22.80
CA LYS A 480 69.14 -19.89 -24.18
C LYS A 480 69.94 -18.67 -24.61
N LYS A 481 70.12 -17.66 -23.76
CA LYS A 481 70.96 -16.49 -24.07
C LYS A 481 72.44 -16.86 -24.18
N GLN A 482 72.92 -17.84 -23.42
CA GLN A 482 74.23 -18.43 -23.63
C GLN A 482 74.30 -19.15 -24.98
N GLN A 483 73.27 -19.89 -25.37
CA GLN A 483 73.17 -20.55 -26.68
C GLN A 483 73.09 -19.54 -27.85
N ASP A 484 72.37 -18.43 -27.70
CA ASP A 484 72.25 -17.36 -28.70
C ASP A 484 73.53 -16.51 -28.78
N SER A 485 74.24 -16.30 -27.65
CA SER A 485 75.56 -15.64 -27.64
C SER A 485 76.69 -16.52 -28.21
N VAL A 486 76.48 -17.85 -28.26
CA VAL A 486 77.36 -18.79 -28.96
C VAL A 486 77.02 -18.85 -30.47
N ALA A 487 75.80 -18.48 -30.87
CA ALA A 487 75.34 -18.53 -32.27
C ALA A 487 75.76 -17.32 -33.13
N GLU A 488 76.06 -16.15 -32.57
CA GLU A 488 76.60 -14.99 -33.32
C GLU A 488 78.15 -14.98 -33.44
N GLY A 489 78.82 -16.02 -32.95
CA GLY A 489 80.28 -16.12 -32.91
C GLY A 489 80.88 -17.42 -33.44
N ASN A 490 80.14 -18.26 -34.18
CA ASN A 490 80.72 -19.30 -35.06
C ASN A 490 79.61 -20.10 -35.79
N PRO A 491 79.67 -20.24 -37.12
CA PRO A 491 78.91 -21.25 -37.84
C PRO A 491 79.74 -22.54 -37.87
N LEU A 492 79.26 -23.63 -37.25
CA LEU A 492 79.33 -25.02 -37.74
C LEU A 492 79.07 -26.05 -36.61
N ALA A 493 78.12 -26.95 -36.91
CA ALA A 493 78.09 -28.39 -36.64
C ALA A 493 78.12 -28.93 -35.18
N THR A 494 77.03 -29.59 -34.78
CA THR A 494 76.88 -31.05 -34.50
C THR A 494 75.45 -31.27 -33.97
N ASN A 495 74.50 -31.77 -34.73
CA ASN A 495 74.09 -33.19 -34.84
C ASN A 495 74.25 -34.06 -33.58
N GLU A 496 73.11 -34.69 -33.25
CA GLU A 496 72.92 -36.03 -32.68
C GLU A 496 72.91 -36.24 -31.14
N GLU A 497 71.84 -36.94 -30.72
CA GLU A 497 71.58 -37.62 -29.44
C GLU A 497 71.24 -36.69 -28.25
N VAL A 498 70.08 -36.80 -27.59
CA VAL A 498 69.63 -37.98 -26.86
C VAL A 498 68.09 -38.00 -26.73
N ASN A 499 67.50 -39.03 -27.33
CA ASN A 499 66.32 -39.71 -26.81
C ASN A 499 66.71 -40.41 -25.49
N THR A 500 66.16 -40.02 -24.35
CA THR A 500 65.91 -40.95 -23.23
C THR A 500 64.87 -40.38 -22.27
N LEU A 501 63.80 -41.17 -22.09
CA LEU A 501 62.84 -41.19 -20.98
C LEU A 501 61.60 -40.29 -21.10
N ARG A 502 60.53 -40.98 -21.52
CA ARG A 502 59.12 -40.92 -21.11
C ARG A 502 58.71 -39.85 -20.10
#